data_AF-A0A972DS67-F1
#
_entry.id   AF-A0A972DS67-F1
#
_cell.length_a   1.000
_cell.length_b   1.000
_cell.length_c   1.000
_cell.angle_alpha   90.00
_cell.angle_beta   90.00
_cell.angle_gamma   90.00
#
_symmetry.space_group_name_H-M   'P 1'
#
loop_
_entity.id
_entity.type
_entity.pdbx_description
1 polymer ?
#
loop_
_entity_poly.entity_id
_entity_poly.type
_entity_poly.pdbx_seq_one_letter_code
_entity_poly.pdbx_strand_id
1 'polypeptide(L)'
;MNRNIAFFYRSRARRSRNARLAFGAPGGVVADGARLAGVCALLLATAQNIAAQTPNRQLAKEVPVEPVRQVVRGRVAAIVDGDTLHLAAGTVTRVVRLAGIDAPEKGQPFGNAAAQVLSLRLFQKEVDVLVVGVAANRAILGIVYYEGCVNTALVREGIAWHDERAHPSSVLAAAQQDARTAARGLWAEKNPIAPWTWREQAAGRPRTVSAVKPAVAAPPARKQRSEDYSRMFEAETAQKANAPAEPPDALGGPCWLTESSGVRHNSTCRYYRKSRGRPCGENEGRPCKRCGG
;
A
#
# COMPACT_ATOMS: atom_id res chain seq x y z
N MET A 1 -0.81 15.35 33.41
CA MET A 1 0.22 14.60 34.17
C MET A 1 0.55 13.34 33.37
N ASN A 2 1.63 13.41 32.59
CA ASN A 2 2.11 12.33 31.73
C ASN A 2 2.98 11.35 32.52
N ARG A 3 2.81 10.04 32.35
CA ARG A 3 3.83 9.03 32.67
C ARG A 3 4.03 8.11 31.47
N ASN A 4 5.08 8.42 30.71
CA ASN A 4 5.73 7.56 29.72
C ASN A 4 6.52 6.47 30.44
N ILE A 5 6.43 5.22 29.96
CA ILE A 5 7.30 4.12 30.33
C ILE A 5 8.17 3.80 29.10
N ALA A 6 9.47 4.03 29.24
CA ALA A 6 10.49 3.70 28.25
C ALA A 6 11.24 2.44 28.70
N PHE A 7 11.27 1.41 27.85
CA PHE A 7 12.07 0.20 28.02
C PHE A 7 13.45 0.39 27.37
N PHE A 8 14.51 0.26 28.16
CA PHE A 8 15.91 0.27 27.70
C PHE A 8 16.35 -1.14 27.27
N TYR A 9 16.90 -1.25 26.06
CA TYR A 9 17.57 -2.43 25.52
C TYR A 9 19.06 -2.37 25.91
N ARG A 10 19.60 -3.40 26.58
CA ARG A 10 21.04 -3.54 26.89
C ARG A 10 21.63 -4.66 26.03
N SER A 11 22.49 -4.32 25.08
CA SER A 11 23.36 -5.27 24.37
C SER A 11 24.80 -5.14 24.91
N ARG A 12 25.34 -6.24 25.44
CA ARG A 12 26.76 -6.39 25.79
C ARG A 12 27.47 -7.07 24.62
N ALA A 13 28.52 -6.44 24.11
CA ALA A 13 29.54 -7.09 23.31
C ALA A 13 30.92 -6.55 23.74
N ARG A 14 31.82 -7.43 24.20
CA ARG A 14 33.25 -7.16 24.18
C ARG A 14 34.00 -8.37 23.69
N ARG A 15 34.75 -8.13 22.61
CA ARG A 15 35.70 -8.99 21.94
C ARG A 15 36.97 -9.18 22.78
N SER A 16 37.69 -10.20 22.37
CA SER A 16 38.83 -10.85 22.98
C SER A 16 40.20 -10.33 22.51
N ARG A 17 41.22 -10.82 23.22
CA ARG A 17 42.61 -11.15 22.83
C ARG A 17 43.75 -10.14 23.07
N ASN A 18 44.70 -10.66 23.86
CA ASN A 18 46.16 -10.67 23.74
C ASN A 18 46.92 -9.35 23.94
N ALA A 19 48.17 -9.29 24.42
CA ALA A 19 49.11 -10.12 25.18
C ALA A 19 50.44 -9.32 25.20
N ARG A 20 51.37 -9.65 26.12
CA ARG A 20 52.82 -9.25 26.23
C ARG A 20 53.09 -8.03 27.13
N LEU A 21 53.76 -8.20 28.29
CA LEU A 21 55.23 -8.33 28.54
C LEU A 21 55.95 -7.00 28.22
N ALA A 22 56.85 -6.40 29.01
CA ALA A 22 57.60 -6.80 30.20
C ALA A 22 58.16 -5.56 30.93
N PHE A 23 58.79 -5.83 32.08
CA PHE A 23 59.52 -4.99 33.04
C PHE A 23 60.56 -4.00 32.46
N GLY A 24 60.78 -2.90 33.19
CA GLY A 24 61.99 -2.07 33.10
C GLY A 24 61.83 -0.68 33.71
N ALA A 25 62.25 -0.50 34.97
CA ALA A 25 62.50 0.78 35.65
C ALA A 25 64.02 0.90 35.91
N PRO A 26 64.56 1.99 36.49
CA PRO A 26 64.20 3.41 36.40
C PRO A 26 65.41 4.29 35.98
N GLY A 27 65.17 5.56 35.66
CA GLY A 27 66.22 6.57 35.54
C GLY A 27 65.86 7.80 36.38
N GLY A 28 66.51 7.95 37.53
CA GLY A 28 66.49 9.15 38.37
C GLY A 28 67.68 10.04 38.06
N VAL A 29 67.37 11.33 37.90
CA VAL A 29 68.17 12.44 37.38
C VAL A 29 69.08 13.10 38.42
N VAL A 30 70.22 13.60 37.94
CA VAL A 30 71.05 14.71 38.47
C VAL A 30 72.04 15.07 37.34
N ALA A 31 72.56 16.26 37.12
CA ALA A 31 72.22 17.67 37.34
C ALA A 31 73.32 18.46 36.55
N ASP A 32 72.99 19.68 36.14
CA ASP A 32 73.89 20.83 35.89
C ASP A 32 74.93 20.87 34.75
N GLY A 33 75.09 22.09 34.21
CA GLY A 33 76.23 22.53 33.39
C GLY A 33 75.84 22.94 31.97
N ALA A 34 75.31 24.13 31.73
CA ALA A 34 76.07 25.35 31.43
C ALA A 34 76.79 25.37 30.05
N ARG A 35 76.37 26.36 29.25
CA ARG A 35 77.15 27.21 28.30
C ARG A 35 77.38 26.78 26.84
N LEU A 36 76.94 27.71 25.98
CA LEU A 36 77.61 28.34 24.83
C LEU A 36 77.89 27.55 23.53
N ALA A 37 77.25 28.07 22.46
CA ALA A 37 77.82 28.60 21.21
C ALA A 37 78.53 27.69 20.18
N GLY A 38 78.27 27.98 18.89
CA GLY A 38 79.08 27.56 17.72
C GLY A 38 78.34 26.59 16.79
N VAL A 39 77.68 27.01 15.71
CA VAL A 39 78.19 27.43 14.38
C VAL A 39 78.78 26.27 13.54
N CYS A 40 78.30 26.18 12.29
CA CYS A 40 78.87 25.52 11.11
C CYS A 40 78.79 23.99 11.01
N ALA A 41 77.94 23.48 10.11
CA ALA A 41 78.28 23.05 8.74
C ALA A 41 78.76 21.58 8.72
N LEU A 42 78.19 20.67 7.96
CA LEU A 42 78.22 20.64 6.50
C LEU A 42 77.16 19.66 5.96
N LEU A 43 76.74 19.95 4.74
CA LEU A 43 75.81 19.26 3.85
C LEU A 43 76.14 17.77 3.62
N LEU A 44 75.12 16.98 3.25
CA LEU A 44 75.05 16.35 1.93
C LEU A 44 73.64 15.78 1.66
N ALA A 45 73.14 16.19 0.49
CA ALA A 45 72.00 15.76 -0.31
C ALA A 45 71.57 14.28 -0.11
N THR A 46 70.30 13.91 -0.25
CA THR A 46 69.67 13.80 -1.58
C THR A 46 68.15 14.01 -1.63
N ALA A 47 67.81 14.73 -2.70
CA ALA A 47 66.56 14.84 -3.45
C ALA A 47 65.41 13.87 -3.13
N GLN A 48 64.19 14.43 -3.00
CA GLN A 48 63.11 14.17 -3.95
C GLN A 48 62.02 15.24 -3.92
N ASN A 49 62.00 16.00 -5.02
CA ASN A 49 60.89 16.53 -5.81
C ASN A 49 59.63 17.14 -5.19
N ILE A 50 59.49 18.41 -5.59
CA ILE A 50 58.35 19.30 -5.72
C ILE A 50 57.12 18.61 -6.35
N ALA A 51 55.96 18.73 -5.69
CA ALA A 51 54.67 18.84 -6.37
C ALA A 51 53.65 19.54 -5.47
N ALA A 52 53.49 20.84 -5.74
CA ALA A 52 52.27 21.64 -5.63
C ALA A 52 51.22 21.22 -4.58
N GLN A 53 51.16 22.02 -3.53
CA GLN A 53 49.95 22.26 -2.73
C GLN A 53 48.82 22.66 -3.68
N THR A 54 47.95 21.71 -4.00
CA THR A 54 46.63 22.01 -4.56
C THR A 54 45.76 22.49 -3.41
N PRO A 55 45.03 23.62 -3.53
CA PRO A 55 44.13 24.04 -2.48
C PRO A 55 43.07 22.98 -2.31
N ASN A 56 42.86 22.63 -1.05
CA ASN A 56 41.90 21.67 -0.55
C ASN A 56 40.49 21.99 -1.08
N ARG A 57 40.17 21.49 -2.26
CA ARG A 57 38.81 21.33 -2.77
C ARG A 57 38.20 20.22 -1.92
N GLN A 58 37.82 20.55 -0.69
CA GLN A 58 36.98 19.69 0.12
C GLN A 58 35.73 19.39 -0.70
N LEU A 59 35.70 18.16 -1.21
CA LEU A 59 34.63 17.59 -1.99
C LEU A 59 33.31 17.92 -1.29
N ALA A 60 32.43 18.60 -2.01
CA ALA A 60 31.03 18.68 -1.69
C ALA A 60 30.58 17.25 -1.40
N LYS A 61 30.10 17.02 -0.18
CA LYS A 61 29.48 15.78 0.24
C LYS A 61 28.33 15.52 -0.74
N GLU A 62 28.54 14.59 -1.67
CA GLU A 62 27.53 14.16 -2.62
C GLU A 62 26.32 13.69 -1.80
N VAL A 63 25.24 14.46 -1.88
CA VAL A 63 23.96 14.07 -1.32
C VAL A 63 23.48 12.87 -2.14
N PRO A 64 23.14 11.73 -1.52
CA PRO A 64 22.54 10.62 -2.24
C PRO A 64 21.26 11.12 -2.92
N VAL A 65 21.29 11.29 -4.23
CA VAL A 65 20.09 11.59 -5.01
C VAL A 65 19.34 10.27 -5.10
N GLU A 66 18.28 10.10 -4.30
CA GLU A 66 17.40 8.94 -4.45
C GLU A 66 16.89 8.89 -5.90
N PRO A 67 16.81 7.69 -6.53
CA PRO A 67 16.35 7.59 -7.90
C PRO A 67 14.93 8.16 -7.99
N VAL A 68 14.77 9.19 -8.81
CA VAL A 68 13.46 9.82 -9.05
C VAL A 68 12.54 8.74 -9.59
N ARG A 69 11.63 8.26 -8.75
CA ARG A 69 10.60 7.29 -9.16
C ARG A 69 9.68 7.99 -10.16
N GLN A 70 9.59 7.44 -11.36
CA GLN A 70 8.78 8.02 -12.43
C GLN A 70 7.29 7.94 -12.08
N VAL A 71 6.58 9.06 -12.20
CA VAL A 71 5.12 9.09 -12.06
C VAL A 71 4.49 9.08 -13.45
N VAL A 72 3.55 8.18 -13.68
CA VAL A 72 2.74 8.10 -14.89
C VAL A 72 1.31 8.44 -14.53
N ARG A 73 0.77 9.50 -15.13
CA ARG A 73 -0.62 9.92 -14.97
C ARG A 73 -1.47 9.41 -16.14
N GLY A 74 -2.69 9.00 -15.86
CA GLY A 74 -3.63 8.64 -16.93
C GLY A 74 -5.01 8.23 -16.42
N ARG A 75 -5.89 7.94 -17.37
CA ARG A 75 -7.24 7.44 -17.12
C ARG A 75 -7.24 5.93 -17.00
N VAL A 76 -7.91 5.39 -15.99
CA VAL A 76 -8.14 3.95 -15.90
C VAL A 76 -9.21 3.55 -16.91
N ALA A 77 -8.76 2.90 -17.99
CA ALA A 77 -9.58 2.52 -19.13
C ALA A 77 -10.28 1.16 -18.94
N ALA A 78 -9.68 0.25 -18.17
CA ALA A 78 -10.27 -1.04 -17.83
C ALA A 78 -9.69 -1.60 -16.54
N ILE A 79 -10.47 -2.45 -15.86
CA ILE A 79 -10.01 -3.30 -14.76
C ILE A 79 -9.95 -4.73 -15.26
N VAL A 80 -8.81 -5.39 -15.05
CA VAL A 80 -8.59 -6.78 -15.48
C VAL A 80 -9.02 -7.74 -14.38
N ASP A 81 -8.56 -7.49 -13.16
CA ASP A 81 -8.84 -8.27 -11.95
C ASP A 81 -8.70 -7.38 -10.69
N GLY A 82 -8.54 -7.98 -9.51
CA GLY A 82 -8.50 -7.25 -8.23
C GLY A 82 -7.22 -6.46 -7.96
N ASP A 83 -6.18 -6.58 -8.77
CA ASP A 83 -4.92 -5.84 -8.62
C ASP A 83 -4.28 -5.38 -9.95
N THR A 84 -4.94 -5.63 -11.09
CA THR A 84 -4.43 -5.29 -12.41
C THR A 84 -5.42 -4.40 -13.18
N LEU A 85 -4.91 -3.32 -13.77
CA LEU A 85 -5.69 -2.35 -14.55
C LEU A 85 -4.98 -1.93 -15.85
N HIS A 86 -5.77 -1.38 -16.78
CA HIS A 86 -5.27 -0.71 -17.98
C HIS A 86 -5.35 0.80 -17.79
N LEU A 87 -4.21 1.48 -17.91
CA LEU A 87 -4.06 2.92 -17.79
C LEU A 87 -3.85 3.53 -19.18
N ALA A 88 -4.79 4.35 -19.64
CA ALA A 88 -4.63 5.18 -20.83
C ALA A 88 -3.85 6.46 -20.45
N ALA A 89 -2.59 6.52 -20.86
CA ALA A 89 -1.69 7.66 -20.64
C ALA A 89 -1.31 8.27 -21.99
N GLY A 90 -1.98 9.37 -22.36
CA GLY A 90 -1.87 9.96 -23.69
C GLY A 90 -2.39 9.00 -24.77
N THR A 91 -1.57 8.70 -25.76
CA THR A 91 -1.91 7.78 -26.87
C THR A 91 -1.60 6.31 -26.57
N VAL A 92 -1.04 6.00 -25.40
CA VAL A 92 -0.58 4.65 -25.05
C VAL A 92 -1.36 4.09 -23.88
N THR A 93 -1.84 2.87 -24.04
CA THR A 93 -2.40 2.08 -22.93
C THR A 93 -1.31 1.23 -22.29
N ARG A 94 -1.17 1.32 -20.97
CA ARG A 94 -0.21 0.56 -20.17
C ARG A 94 -0.94 -0.38 -19.23
N VAL A 95 -0.46 -1.61 -19.10
CA VAL A 95 -0.94 -2.52 -18.05
C VAL A 95 -0.21 -2.17 -16.76
N VAL A 96 -0.95 -1.94 -15.69
CA VAL A 96 -0.43 -1.63 -14.36
C VAL A 96 -0.88 -2.74 -13.41
N ARG A 97 0.08 -3.35 -12.72
CA ARG A 97 -0.16 -4.24 -11.58
C ARG A 97 0.15 -3.48 -10.30
N LEU A 98 -0.76 -3.51 -9.35
CA LEU A 98 -0.61 -2.83 -8.08
C LEU A 98 0.52 -3.50 -7.28
N ALA A 99 1.61 -2.78 -7.07
CA ALA A 99 2.79 -3.33 -6.42
C ALA A 99 2.53 -3.68 -4.95
N GLY A 100 3.07 -4.82 -4.53
CA GLY A 100 3.04 -5.31 -3.16
C GLY A 100 1.70 -5.84 -2.67
N ILE A 101 0.71 -5.95 -3.54
CA ILE A 101 -0.55 -6.60 -3.20
C ILE A 101 -0.81 -7.75 -4.16
N ASP A 102 -1.58 -8.73 -3.70
CA ASP A 102 -2.05 -9.86 -4.51
C ASP A 102 -3.53 -10.08 -4.17
N ALA A 103 -4.40 -9.86 -5.15
CA ALA A 103 -5.83 -10.03 -4.98
C ALA A 103 -6.24 -11.51 -5.16
N PRO A 104 -7.35 -11.97 -4.55
CA PRO A 104 -7.86 -13.30 -4.79
C PRO A 104 -8.12 -13.57 -6.29
N GLU A 105 -7.73 -14.77 -6.74
CA GLU A 105 -7.83 -15.19 -8.13
C GLU A 105 -9.27 -15.32 -8.62
N LYS A 106 -9.46 -15.31 -9.93
CA LYS A 106 -10.77 -15.64 -10.51
C LYS A 106 -11.18 -17.07 -10.13
N GLY A 107 -12.32 -17.20 -9.46
CA GLY A 107 -12.82 -18.49 -8.95
C GLY A 107 -12.35 -18.84 -7.55
N GLN A 108 -11.44 -18.06 -6.96
CA GLN A 108 -11.17 -18.07 -5.52
C GLN A 108 -12.27 -17.27 -4.79
N PRO A 109 -12.60 -17.61 -3.53
CA PRO A 109 -13.40 -16.73 -2.68
C PRO A 109 -12.87 -15.29 -2.70
N PHE A 110 -13.77 -14.31 -2.73
CA PHE A 110 -13.50 -12.87 -2.91
C PHE A 110 -12.90 -12.41 -4.25
N GLY A 111 -12.56 -13.30 -5.19
CA GLY A 111 -11.93 -12.87 -6.47
C GLY A 111 -12.77 -11.90 -7.30
N ASN A 112 -14.06 -12.21 -7.48
CA ASN A 112 -14.99 -11.31 -8.19
C ASN A 112 -15.23 -10.01 -7.42
N ALA A 113 -15.31 -10.08 -6.08
CA ALA A 113 -15.51 -8.91 -5.23
C ALA A 113 -14.31 -7.95 -5.31
N ALA A 114 -13.08 -8.49 -5.38
CA ALA A 114 -11.88 -7.68 -5.51
C ALA A 114 -11.85 -6.86 -6.81
N ALA A 115 -12.15 -7.50 -7.94
CA ALA A 115 -12.26 -6.80 -9.22
C ALA A 115 -13.37 -5.72 -9.21
N GLN A 116 -14.51 -6.02 -8.57
CA GLN A 116 -15.62 -5.07 -8.47
C GLN A 116 -15.25 -3.85 -7.60
N VAL A 117 -14.61 -4.04 -6.44
CA VAL A 117 -14.17 -2.95 -5.58
C VAL A 117 -13.15 -2.06 -6.28
N LEU A 118 -12.18 -2.66 -6.98
CA LEU A 118 -11.20 -1.90 -7.76
C LEU A 118 -11.87 -1.08 -8.87
N SER A 119 -12.84 -1.68 -9.57
CA SER A 119 -13.63 -1.01 -10.60
C SER A 119 -14.45 0.16 -10.07
N LEU A 120 -15.21 -0.04 -9.00
CA LEU A 120 -15.98 1.04 -8.37
C LEU A 120 -15.10 2.21 -7.91
N ARG A 121 -13.87 1.91 -7.48
CA ARG A 121 -12.93 2.93 -7.02
C ARG A 121 -12.27 3.69 -8.18
N LEU A 122 -11.82 2.99 -9.22
CA LEU A 122 -10.89 3.55 -10.19
C LEU A 122 -11.40 3.65 -11.63
N PHE A 123 -12.42 2.90 -12.03
CA PHE A 123 -12.85 2.90 -13.43
C PHE A 123 -13.22 4.32 -13.91
N GLN A 124 -12.68 4.71 -15.07
CA GLN A 124 -12.83 6.05 -15.66
C GLN A 124 -12.28 7.21 -14.83
N LYS A 125 -11.53 6.95 -13.75
CA LYS A 125 -10.85 7.97 -12.96
C LYS A 125 -9.47 8.29 -13.53
N GLU A 126 -9.05 9.54 -13.35
CA GLU A 126 -7.67 9.98 -13.56
C GLU A 126 -6.85 9.64 -12.30
N VAL A 127 -5.75 8.92 -12.47
CA VAL A 127 -4.91 8.43 -11.35
C VAL A 127 -3.45 8.74 -11.61
N ASP A 128 -2.69 8.83 -10.53
CA ASP A 128 -1.22 8.94 -10.57
C ASP A 128 -0.61 7.58 -10.19
N VAL A 129 0.27 7.05 -11.02
CA VAL A 129 0.95 5.78 -10.79
C VAL A 129 2.43 6.02 -10.57
N LEU A 130 2.89 5.79 -9.34
CA LEU A 130 4.31 5.78 -9.01
C LEU A 130 4.92 4.44 -9.45
N VAL A 131 5.76 4.49 -10.48
CA VAL A 131 6.42 3.30 -11.02
C VAL A 131 7.53 2.84 -10.08
N VAL A 132 7.45 1.59 -9.64
CA VAL A 132 8.46 0.97 -8.76
C VAL A 132 9.20 -0.18 -9.45
N GLY A 133 8.75 -0.61 -10.62
CA GLY A 133 9.42 -1.63 -11.42
C GLY A 133 8.61 -2.03 -12.65
N VAL A 134 9.12 -3.03 -13.37
CA VAL A 134 8.47 -3.61 -14.54
C VAL A 134 8.51 -5.13 -14.37
N ALA A 135 7.35 -5.77 -14.52
CA ALA A 135 7.22 -7.22 -14.46
C ALA A 135 7.73 -7.88 -15.76
N ALA A 136 8.00 -9.19 -15.72
CA ALA A 136 8.49 -9.95 -16.88
C ALA A 136 7.56 -9.88 -18.09
N ASN A 137 6.25 -9.76 -17.88
CA ASN A 137 5.25 -9.58 -18.93
C ASN A 137 5.13 -8.13 -19.44
N ARG A 138 6.08 -7.25 -19.08
CA ARG A 138 6.11 -5.81 -19.39
C ARG A 138 5.01 -4.97 -18.73
N ALA A 139 4.27 -5.52 -17.77
CA ALA A 139 3.37 -4.72 -16.94
C ALA A 139 4.17 -3.81 -16.00
N ILE A 140 3.68 -2.59 -15.80
CA ILE A 140 4.23 -1.66 -14.82
C ILE A 140 3.86 -2.15 -13.42
N LEU A 141 4.83 -2.26 -12.52
CA LEU A 141 4.59 -2.42 -11.09
C LEU A 141 4.44 -1.02 -10.49
N GLY A 142 3.25 -0.71 -9.98
CA GLY A 142 2.89 0.65 -9.60
C GLY A 142 2.25 0.78 -8.22
N ILE A 143 2.56 1.86 -7.52
CA ILE A 143 1.75 2.34 -6.39
C ILE A 143 0.78 3.37 -6.94
N VAL A 144 -0.52 3.07 -6.87
CA VAL A 144 -1.58 3.88 -7.51
C VAL A 144 -2.17 4.85 -6.49
N TYR A 145 -2.30 6.11 -6.89
CA TYR A 145 -2.88 7.18 -6.09
C TYR A 145 -4.17 7.72 -6.73
N TYR A 146 -5.24 7.67 -5.95
CA TYR A 146 -6.53 8.30 -6.22
C TYR A 146 -7.22 8.56 -4.87
N GLU A 147 -7.31 9.83 -4.47
CA GLU A 147 -7.80 10.23 -3.12
C GLU A 147 -7.00 9.57 -1.97
N GLY A 148 -5.74 9.21 -2.24
CA GLY A 148 -4.88 8.45 -1.34
C GLY A 148 -4.25 7.23 -2.03
N CYS A 149 -3.44 6.46 -1.28
CA CYS A 149 -2.80 5.24 -1.79
C CYS A 149 -3.82 4.10 -1.91
N VAL A 150 -4.13 3.68 -3.13
CA VAL A 150 -5.11 2.64 -3.43
C VAL A 150 -4.62 1.27 -2.96
N ASN A 151 -3.33 0.95 -3.17
CA ASN A 151 -2.75 -0.32 -2.75
C ASN A 151 -2.96 -0.54 -1.24
N THR A 152 -2.70 0.48 -0.43
CA THR A 152 -2.91 0.43 1.02
C THR A 152 -4.39 0.34 1.39
N ALA A 153 -5.27 1.05 0.67
CA ALA A 153 -6.71 1.00 0.91
C ALA A 153 -7.29 -0.41 0.69
N LEU A 154 -6.94 -1.06 -0.42
CA LEU A 154 -7.42 -2.41 -0.75
C LEU A 154 -7.01 -3.44 0.32
N VAL A 155 -5.76 -3.35 0.82
CA VAL A 155 -5.30 -4.23 1.90
C VAL A 155 -6.03 -3.93 3.21
N ARG A 156 -6.19 -2.64 3.57
CA ARG A 156 -6.88 -2.21 4.81
C ARG A 156 -8.36 -2.58 4.84
N GLU A 157 -8.99 -2.65 3.67
CA GLU A 157 -10.39 -3.05 3.48
C GLU A 157 -10.55 -4.58 3.40
N GLY A 158 -9.45 -5.34 3.39
CA GLY A 158 -9.48 -6.80 3.31
C GLY A 158 -9.84 -7.31 1.91
N ILE A 159 -9.48 -6.56 0.86
CA ILE A 159 -9.77 -6.92 -0.53
C ILE A 159 -8.60 -7.65 -1.18
N ALA A 160 -7.37 -7.35 -0.75
CA ALA A 160 -6.15 -7.95 -1.24
C ALA A 160 -5.22 -8.34 -0.09
N TRP A 161 -4.34 -9.29 -0.36
CA TRP A 161 -3.24 -9.67 0.53
C TRP A 161 -2.05 -8.74 0.32
N HIS A 162 -1.27 -8.50 1.36
CA HIS A 162 0.09 -7.96 1.23
C HIS A 162 1.03 -9.10 0.85
N ASP A 163 1.67 -9.02 -0.33
CA ASP A 163 2.73 -9.95 -0.72
C ASP A 163 4.10 -9.41 -0.28
N GLU A 164 4.48 -9.73 0.95
CA GLU A 164 5.76 -9.34 1.55
C GLU A 164 6.97 -9.90 0.78
N ARG A 165 6.82 -11.05 0.10
CA ARG A 165 7.90 -11.67 -0.67
C ARG A 165 8.24 -10.87 -1.92
N ALA A 166 7.22 -10.28 -2.53
CA ALA A 166 7.38 -9.46 -3.73
C ALA A 166 7.72 -8.01 -3.39
N HIS A 167 7.15 -7.46 -2.32
CA HIS A 167 7.36 -6.08 -1.91
C HIS A 167 7.22 -5.90 -0.38
N PRO A 168 8.34 -5.96 0.35
CA PRO A 168 8.34 -5.66 1.78
C PRO A 168 7.88 -4.23 2.04
N SER A 169 6.84 -4.07 2.87
CA SER A 169 6.28 -2.76 3.20
C SER A 169 5.61 -2.78 4.56
N SER A 170 6.14 -1.99 5.50
CA SER A 170 5.57 -1.85 6.84
C SER A 170 4.17 -1.23 6.81
N VAL A 171 3.88 -0.36 5.83
CA VAL A 171 2.57 0.27 5.65
C VAL A 171 1.53 -0.76 5.22
N LEU A 172 1.86 -1.63 4.27
CA LEU A 172 0.96 -2.70 3.82
C LEU A 172 0.78 -3.77 4.91
N ALA A 173 1.86 -4.11 5.64
CA ALA A 173 1.78 -5.03 6.76
C ALA A 173 0.85 -4.52 7.87
N ALA A 174 0.97 -3.24 8.24
CA ALA A 174 0.08 -2.61 9.21
C ALA A 174 -1.37 -2.58 8.73
N ALA A 175 -1.60 -2.21 7.46
CA ALA A 175 -2.94 -2.21 6.87
C ALA A 175 -3.57 -3.61 6.87
N GLN A 176 -2.79 -4.66 6.59
CA GLN A 176 -3.27 -6.03 6.62
C GLN A 176 -3.61 -6.46 8.04
N GLN A 177 -2.78 -6.10 9.02
CA GLN A 177 -3.04 -6.38 10.42
C GLN A 177 -4.33 -5.70 10.90
N ASP A 178 -4.56 -4.44 10.51
CA ASP A 178 -5.81 -3.71 10.80
C ASP A 178 -7.03 -4.45 10.21
N ALA A 179 -6.93 -4.92 8.97
CA ALA A 179 -8.01 -5.63 8.29
C ALA A 179 -8.32 -6.98 8.95
N ARG A 180 -7.28 -7.70 9.40
CA ARG A 180 -7.39 -8.96 10.16
C ARG A 180 -8.07 -8.74 11.50
N THR A 181 -7.59 -7.79 12.30
CA THR A 181 -8.15 -7.51 13.63
C THR A 181 -9.60 -7.02 13.55
N ALA A 182 -9.95 -6.30 12.48
CA ALA A 182 -11.32 -5.85 12.24
C ALA A 182 -12.19 -6.83 11.44
N ALA A 183 -11.68 -8.03 11.11
CA ALA A 183 -12.37 -9.05 10.30
C ALA A 183 -13.03 -8.49 9.03
N ARG A 184 -12.31 -7.63 8.28
CA ARG A 184 -12.84 -6.99 7.07
C ARG A 184 -12.62 -7.83 5.82
N GLY A 185 -13.56 -7.76 4.89
CA GLY A 185 -13.43 -8.39 3.58
C GLY A 185 -13.11 -9.89 3.70
N LEU A 186 -12.06 -10.32 3.00
CA LEU A 186 -11.59 -11.71 3.02
C LEU A 186 -11.22 -12.20 4.42
N TRP A 187 -10.87 -11.32 5.36
CA TRP A 187 -10.54 -11.69 6.73
C TRP A 187 -11.75 -12.01 7.61
N ALA A 188 -12.98 -11.80 7.10
CA ALA A 188 -14.20 -12.30 7.74
C ALA A 188 -14.37 -13.82 7.56
N GLU A 189 -13.69 -14.42 6.57
CA GLU A 189 -13.72 -15.86 6.38
C GLU A 189 -12.96 -16.59 7.50
N LYS A 190 -13.39 -17.81 7.80
CA LYS A 190 -12.75 -18.63 8.84
C LYS A 190 -11.30 -18.97 8.50
N ASN A 191 -11.03 -19.32 7.24
CA ASN A 191 -9.73 -19.79 6.76
C ASN A 191 -9.43 -19.20 5.37
N PRO A 192 -9.18 -17.87 5.27
CA PRO A 192 -8.89 -17.26 3.99
C PRO A 192 -7.57 -17.81 3.43
N ILE A 193 -7.59 -18.26 2.18
CA ILE A 193 -6.41 -18.78 1.49
C ILE A 193 -5.79 -17.63 0.70
N ALA A 194 -4.47 -17.50 0.73
CA ALA A 194 -3.77 -16.51 -0.07
C ALA A 194 -3.71 -16.90 -1.56
N PRO A 195 -3.67 -15.93 -2.50
CA PRO A 195 -3.73 -16.25 -3.93
C PRO A 195 -2.56 -17.12 -4.39
N TRP A 196 -1.35 -16.91 -3.87
CA TRP A 196 -0.20 -17.77 -4.17
C TRP A 196 -0.41 -19.23 -3.73
N THR A 197 -0.95 -19.45 -2.55
CA THR A 197 -1.26 -20.81 -2.06
C THR A 197 -2.39 -21.43 -2.87
N TRP A 198 -3.38 -20.64 -3.29
CA TRP A 198 -4.44 -21.09 -4.19
C TRP A 198 -3.89 -21.56 -5.55
N ARG A 199 -2.96 -20.78 -6.14
CA ARG A 199 -2.27 -21.15 -7.39
C ARG A 199 -1.49 -22.46 -7.25
N GLU A 200 -0.79 -22.67 -6.14
CA GLU A 200 -0.05 -23.90 -5.85
C GLU A 200 -0.98 -25.12 -5.74
N GLN A 201 -2.10 -24.99 -5.04
CA GLN A 201 -3.09 -26.06 -4.89
C GLN A 201 -3.73 -26.45 -6.24
N ALA A 202 -3.96 -25.47 -7.12
CA ALA A 202 -4.47 -25.73 -8.46
C ALA A 202 -3.46 -26.44 -9.36
N ALA A 203 -2.16 -26.14 -9.22
CA ALA A 203 -1.09 -26.76 -9.99
C ALA A 203 -0.80 -28.21 -9.56
N GLY A 204 -1.02 -28.56 -8.29
CA GLY A 204 -0.79 -29.90 -7.74
C GLY A 204 -1.91 -30.92 -8.02
N ARG A 205 -3.06 -30.50 -8.56
CA ARG A 205 -4.11 -31.44 -8.97
C ARG A 205 -3.68 -32.14 -10.26
N PRO A 206 -3.60 -33.48 -10.32
CA PRO A 206 -3.45 -34.16 -11.60
C PRO A 206 -4.60 -33.69 -12.49
N ARG A 207 -4.28 -33.27 -13.72
CA ARG A 207 -5.30 -33.01 -14.73
C ARG A 207 -6.04 -34.32 -14.93
N THR A 208 -7.17 -34.50 -14.25
CA THR A 208 -8.13 -35.52 -14.65
C THR A 208 -8.50 -35.12 -16.08
N VAL A 209 -7.98 -35.85 -17.05
CA VAL A 209 -8.65 -35.98 -18.34
C VAL A 209 -10.03 -36.48 -17.98
N SER A 210 -10.99 -35.55 -17.86
CA SER A 210 -12.38 -35.93 -17.74
C SER A 210 -12.64 -36.82 -18.94
N ALA A 211 -12.97 -38.09 -18.67
CA ALA A 211 -13.49 -39.00 -19.67
C ALA A 211 -14.48 -38.20 -20.51
N VAL A 212 -14.27 -38.21 -21.83
CA VAL A 212 -15.16 -37.57 -22.79
C VAL A 212 -16.57 -38.03 -22.46
N LYS A 213 -17.40 -37.13 -21.90
CA LYS A 213 -18.83 -37.37 -21.79
C LYS A 213 -19.32 -37.61 -23.23
N PRO A 214 -20.13 -38.64 -23.50
CA PRO A 214 -20.77 -38.75 -24.80
C PRO A 214 -21.53 -37.45 -25.06
N ALA A 215 -21.41 -36.94 -26.28
CA ALA A 215 -21.96 -35.67 -26.70
C ALA A 215 -23.48 -35.66 -26.48
N VAL A 216 -23.91 -35.07 -25.37
CA VAL A 216 -25.28 -34.60 -25.23
C VAL A 216 -25.36 -33.34 -26.09
N ALA A 217 -26.34 -33.32 -26.99
CA ALA A 217 -26.56 -32.27 -27.98
C ALA A 217 -26.36 -30.87 -27.38
N ALA A 218 -25.60 -30.05 -28.12
CA ALA A 218 -25.29 -28.68 -27.73
C ALA A 218 -26.58 -27.92 -27.37
N PRO A 219 -26.65 -27.29 -26.18
CA PRO A 219 -27.74 -26.37 -25.89
C PRO A 219 -27.73 -25.22 -26.92
N PRO A 220 -28.90 -24.70 -27.32
CA PRO A 220 -29.00 -23.72 -28.38
C PRO A 220 -28.19 -22.45 -28.07
N ALA A 221 -27.78 -21.79 -29.16
CA ALA A 221 -26.71 -20.81 -29.20
C ALA A 221 -26.83 -19.63 -28.23
N ARG A 222 -25.65 -19.21 -27.76
CA ARG A 222 -25.22 -18.09 -26.91
C ARG A 222 -25.83 -16.69 -27.19
N LYS A 223 -26.78 -16.51 -28.11
CA LYS A 223 -27.40 -15.21 -28.42
C LYS A 223 -28.39 -14.74 -27.35
N GLN A 224 -29.12 -15.65 -26.71
CA GLN A 224 -30.12 -15.29 -25.70
C GLN A 224 -29.53 -14.69 -24.41
N ARG A 225 -28.30 -15.06 -24.03
CA ARG A 225 -27.70 -14.58 -22.76
C ARG A 225 -27.23 -13.13 -22.83
N SER A 226 -26.83 -12.63 -24.02
CA SER A 226 -26.54 -11.19 -24.22
C SER A 226 -27.83 -10.38 -24.35
N GLU A 227 -28.87 -10.95 -24.96
CA GLU A 227 -30.19 -10.31 -25.05
C GLU A 227 -30.88 -10.22 -23.69
N ASP A 228 -30.70 -11.21 -22.80
CA ASP A 228 -31.19 -11.15 -21.42
C ASP A 228 -30.47 -10.09 -20.59
N TYR A 229 -29.14 -9.91 -20.76
CA TYR A 229 -28.40 -8.85 -20.06
C TYR A 229 -28.73 -7.45 -20.58
N SER A 230 -28.96 -7.27 -21.89
CA SER A 230 -29.47 -6.00 -22.44
C SER A 230 -30.91 -5.74 -22.00
N ARG A 231 -31.79 -6.75 -21.96
CA ARG A 231 -33.17 -6.61 -21.47
C ARG A 231 -33.25 -6.33 -19.97
N MET A 232 -32.33 -6.87 -19.17
CA MET A 232 -32.22 -6.52 -17.75
C MET A 232 -31.79 -5.06 -17.56
N PHE A 233 -30.84 -4.58 -18.35
CA PHE A 233 -30.41 -3.18 -18.31
C PHE A 233 -31.49 -2.22 -18.86
N GLU A 234 -32.17 -2.61 -19.94
CA GLU A 234 -33.27 -1.88 -20.56
C GLU A 234 -34.52 -1.83 -19.66
N ALA A 235 -34.89 -2.95 -19.01
CA ALA A 235 -35.99 -3.01 -18.04
C ALA A 235 -35.69 -2.18 -16.79
N GLU A 236 -34.43 -2.15 -16.32
CA GLU A 236 -34.01 -1.28 -15.21
C GLU A 236 -34.04 0.21 -15.61
N THR A 237 -33.64 0.56 -16.84
CA THR A 237 -33.80 1.93 -17.36
C THR A 237 -35.26 2.31 -17.65
N ALA A 238 -36.10 1.38 -18.10
CA ALA A 238 -37.53 1.62 -18.34
C ALA A 238 -38.31 1.75 -17.02
N GLN A 239 -37.94 1.02 -15.97
CA GLN A 239 -38.46 1.24 -14.62
C GLN A 239 -38.01 2.57 -14.01
N LYS A 240 -36.80 3.06 -14.35
CA LYS A 240 -36.37 4.43 -13.98
C LYS A 240 -37.02 5.54 -14.83
N ALA A 241 -37.45 5.24 -16.06
CA ALA A 241 -38.11 6.19 -16.95
C ALA A 241 -39.63 6.29 -16.74
N ASN A 242 -40.26 5.22 -16.23
CA ASN A 242 -41.69 5.18 -15.86
C ASN A 242 -41.94 5.27 -14.35
N ALA A 243 -40.90 5.45 -13.54
CA ALA A 243 -41.11 5.93 -12.18
C ALA A 243 -41.77 7.31 -12.30
N PRO A 244 -42.92 7.57 -11.65
CA PRO A 244 -43.44 8.93 -11.57
C PRO A 244 -42.29 9.80 -11.08
N ALA A 245 -42.05 10.93 -11.74
CA ALA A 245 -41.01 11.87 -11.33
C ALA A 245 -41.20 12.13 -9.83
N GLU A 246 -40.33 11.52 -9.00
CA GLU A 246 -40.42 11.75 -7.57
C GLU A 246 -40.17 13.24 -7.39
N PRO A 247 -41.12 13.96 -6.76
CA PRO A 247 -40.90 15.36 -6.48
C PRO A 247 -39.60 15.48 -5.69
N PRO A 248 -38.77 16.50 -5.95
CA PRO A 248 -37.41 16.61 -5.42
C PRO A 248 -37.27 16.70 -3.89
N ASP A 249 -38.32 16.39 -3.12
CA ASP A 249 -38.38 16.50 -1.66
C ASP A 249 -38.69 15.17 -0.91
N ALA A 250 -38.77 14.00 -1.55
CA ALA A 250 -39.31 12.79 -0.89
C ALA A 250 -38.30 11.85 -0.17
N LEU A 251 -37.00 12.12 -0.16
CA LEU A 251 -36.00 11.31 0.60
C LEU A 251 -35.06 12.14 1.49
N GLY A 252 -35.52 13.33 1.88
CA GLY A 252 -34.86 14.20 2.86
C GLY A 252 -35.69 14.33 4.13
N GLY A 253 -35.87 13.23 4.88
CA GLY A 253 -36.51 13.32 6.18
C GLY A 253 -35.81 14.38 7.07
N PRO A 254 -36.54 15.11 7.94
CA PRO A 254 -36.02 16.27 8.70
C PRO A 254 -34.92 15.90 9.71
N CYS A 255 -34.58 14.62 9.80
CA CYS A 255 -33.77 14.04 10.84
C CYS A 255 -32.54 13.33 10.26
N TRP A 256 -31.47 13.32 11.04
CA TRP A 256 -30.21 12.64 10.77
C TRP A 256 -30.04 11.44 11.71
N LEU A 257 -29.87 10.25 11.14
CA LEU A 257 -29.61 9.02 11.89
C LEU A 257 -28.10 8.79 11.99
N THR A 258 -27.58 8.75 13.21
CA THR A 258 -26.19 8.36 13.46
C THR A 258 -26.05 6.84 13.35
N GLU A 259 -25.29 6.34 12.38
CA GLU A 259 -25.18 4.90 12.09
C GLU A 259 -24.53 4.09 13.22
N SER A 260 -23.54 4.68 13.90
CA SER A 260 -22.82 3.99 14.98
C SER A 260 -23.64 3.81 16.26
N SER A 261 -24.68 4.62 16.48
CA SER A 261 -25.49 4.59 17.71
C SER A 261 -26.97 4.30 17.45
N GLY A 262 -27.42 4.34 16.19
CA GLY A 262 -28.82 4.23 15.82
C GLY A 262 -29.71 5.34 16.37
N VAL A 263 -29.12 6.48 16.77
CA VAL A 263 -29.85 7.61 17.36
C VAL A 263 -30.19 8.65 16.29
N ARG A 264 -31.46 9.05 16.27
CA ARG A 264 -32.01 10.07 15.38
C ARG A 264 -31.99 11.46 16.00
N HIS A 265 -31.64 12.45 15.19
CA HIS A 265 -31.52 13.85 15.58
C HIS A 265 -32.21 14.78 14.58
N ASN A 266 -33.02 15.74 15.02
CA ASN A 266 -33.56 16.79 14.14
C ASN A 266 -32.55 17.93 13.97
N SER A 267 -32.83 18.84 13.04
CA SER A 267 -31.97 19.97 12.66
C SER A 267 -31.57 20.90 13.81
N THR A 268 -32.35 20.94 14.90
CA THR A 268 -32.05 21.77 16.09
C THR A 268 -31.04 21.10 17.03
N CYS A 269 -30.76 19.81 16.83
CA CYS A 269 -29.89 19.05 17.70
C CYS A 269 -28.41 19.35 17.43
N ARG A 270 -27.61 19.55 18.49
CA ARG A 270 -26.15 19.75 18.37
C ARG A 270 -25.40 18.63 17.64
N TYR A 271 -26.00 17.45 17.49
CA TYR A 271 -25.42 16.26 16.87
C TYR A 271 -25.92 16.02 15.43
N TYR A 272 -26.84 16.85 14.93
CA TYR A 272 -27.32 16.78 13.56
C TYR A 272 -26.17 16.93 12.56
N ARG A 273 -25.98 15.94 11.68
CA ARG A 273 -24.94 15.90 10.63
C ARG A 273 -23.48 16.03 11.12
N LYS A 274 -23.19 15.80 12.40
CA LYS A 274 -21.82 15.86 12.96
C LYS A 274 -21.11 14.50 13.06
N SER A 275 -21.85 13.42 12.90
CA SER A 275 -21.38 12.04 12.95
C SER A 275 -21.66 11.34 11.62
N ARG A 276 -20.93 10.26 11.32
CA ARG A 276 -21.27 9.38 10.19
C ARG A 276 -22.71 8.89 10.36
N GLY A 277 -23.50 9.09 9.32
CA GLY A 277 -24.94 8.93 9.36
C GLY A 277 -25.59 9.20 8.01
N ARG A 278 -26.91 9.13 7.98
CA ARG A 278 -27.72 9.40 6.80
C ARG A 278 -29.00 10.16 7.16
N PRO A 279 -29.63 10.88 6.22
CA PRO A 279 -31.00 11.37 6.38
C PRO A 279 -31.93 10.20 6.68
N CYS A 280 -32.92 10.40 7.54
CA CYS A 280 -33.85 9.34 7.93
C CYS A 280 -35.26 9.89 8.19
N GLY A 281 -36.27 9.01 8.14
CA GLY A 281 -37.64 9.35 8.47
C GLY A 281 -37.91 9.50 9.98
N GLU A 282 -39.10 10.02 10.31
CA GLU A 282 -39.56 10.26 11.70
C GLU A 282 -39.71 8.99 12.56
N ASN A 283 -39.70 7.80 11.96
CA ASN A 283 -39.84 6.53 12.66
C ASN A 283 -38.59 5.64 12.58
N GLU A 284 -37.47 6.16 12.04
CA GLU A 284 -36.22 5.41 11.95
C GLU A 284 -35.34 5.59 13.18
N GLY A 285 -34.86 4.47 13.74
CA GLY A 285 -33.94 4.46 14.88
C GLY A 285 -34.55 4.92 16.20
N ARG A 286 -33.68 5.15 17.19
CA ARG A 286 -34.08 5.63 18.53
C ARG A 286 -34.08 7.16 18.59
N PRO A 287 -35.12 7.83 19.09
CA PRO A 287 -35.12 9.28 19.21
C PRO A 287 -34.04 9.76 20.20
N CYS A 288 -33.36 10.85 19.87
CA CYS A 288 -32.43 11.46 20.79
C CYS A 288 -33.17 12.00 22.01
N LYS A 289 -32.73 11.61 23.22
CA LYS A 289 -33.33 12.07 24.49
C LYS A 289 -33.34 13.59 24.70
N ARG A 290 -32.59 14.35 23.89
CA ARG A 290 -32.50 15.82 24.00
C ARG A 290 -33.36 16.57 22.99
N CYS A 291 -33.49 16.05 21.77
CA CYS A 291 -34.23 16.75 20.71
C CYS A 291 -35.52 16.01 20.29
N GLY A 292 -35.76 14.78 20.77
CA GLY A 292 -36.95 14.00 20.44
C GLY A 292 -36.86 13.19 19.15
N GLY A 293 -35.73 13.28 18.44
CA GLY A 293 -35.62 12.76 17.08
C GLY A 293 -35.92 13.84 16.06
#